data_AF-A0AAW9DIS7-F1
#
_entry.id   AF-A0AAW9DIS7-F1
#
_cell.length_a   1.000
_cell.length_b   1.000
_cell.length_c   1.000
_cell.angle_alpha   90.00
_cell.angle_beta   90.00
_cell.angle_gamma   90.00
#
_symmetry.space_group_name_H-M   'P 1'
#
loop_
_entity.id
_entity.type
_entity.pdbx_description
1 polymer ?
#
loop_
_entity_poly.entity_id
_entity_poly.type
_entity_poly.pdbx_seq_one_letter_code
_entity_poly.pdbx_strand_id
1 'polypeptide(L)'
;GQYYPHTCHPRDVWEGLQEDRENYFFIDVQARGYYPNYAKKKWERAGIEIEMTDEDLALLKEHTVDFISFSYYSSRVASGDPAEKEKTAGNIFASIKNPYLDASEWGWQIDPLGFRITLNSIWDRYQKPLFVIENGLGAVDTPDENGYVEDDYRIDYLRQHVLAMRD
;
A
#
# COMPACT_ATOMS: atom_id res chain seq x y z
N GLY A 1 2.07 0.40 0.40
CA GLY A 1 2.11 1.52 1.35
C GLY A 1 0.97 2.47 1.09
N GLN A 2 0.76 3.43 1.99
CA GLN A 2 -0.23 4.49 1.81
C GLN A 2 0.04 5.40 0.61
N TYR A 3 -1.03 6.05 0.12
CA TYR A 3 -0.97 7.10 -0.87
C TYR A 3 -0.82 8.48 -0.22
N TYR A 4 0.27 9.18 -0.57
CA TYR A 4 0.49 10.57 -0.22
C TYR A 4 -0.16 11.49 -1.25
N PRO A 5 -0.77 12.59 -0.83
CA PRO A 5 -1.25 13.58 -1.78
C PRO A 5 -0.05 14.30 -2.43
N HIS A 6 -0.09 14.48 -3.75
CA HIS A 6 0.95 15.16 -4.52
C HIS A 6 1.16 16.60 -4.04
N THR A 7 0.07 17.28 -3.67
CA THR A 7 0.09 18.62 -3.06
C THR A 7 -0.95 18.70 -1.93
N CYS A 8 -0.95 19.79 -1.16
CA CYS A 8 -2.01 20.05 -0.18
C CYS A 8 -3.35 20.47 -0.82
N HIS A 9 -3.48 20.45 -2.15
CA HIS A 9 -4.73 20.77 -2.82
C HIS A 9 -5.80 19.72 -2.46
N PRO A 10 -7.04 20.12 -2.07
CA PRO A 10 -8.05 19.18 -1.58
C PRO A 10 -8.36 18.01 -2.54
N ARG A 11 -8.26 18.24 -3.85
CA ARG A 11 -8.43 17.18 -4.86
C ARG A 11 -7.38 16.06 -4.77
N ASP A 12 -6.15 16.37 -4.41
CA ASP A 12 -5.06 15.40 -4.29
C ASP A 12 -5.21 14.61 -2.98
N VAL A 13 -5.61 15.30 -1.91
CA VAL A 13 -6.00 14.67 -0.63
C VAL A 13 -7.18 13.72 -0.83
N TRP A 14 -8.20 14.15 -1.59
CA TRP A 14 -9.35 13.32 -1.91
C TRP A 14 -8.98 12.10 -2.74
N GLU A 15 -8.12 12.26 -3.76
CA GLU A 15 -7.63 11.16 -4.57
C GLU A 15 -6.87 10.14 -3.74
N GLY A 16 -5.93 10.59 -2.90
CA GLY A 16 -5.17 9.71 -2.00
C GLY A 16 -6.10 8.91 -1.09
N LEU A 17 -7.15 9.54 -0.55
CA LEU A 17 -8.16 8.87 0.26
C LEU A 17 -8.97 7.82 -0.52
N GLN A 18 -9.27 8.05 -1.81
CA GLN A 18 -9.96 7.04 -2.63
C GLN A 18 -9.05 5.86 -2.94
N GLU A 19 -7.80 6.11 -3.35
CA GLU A 19 -6.82 5.06 -3.64
C GLU A 19 -6.55 4.17 -2.41
N ASP A 20 -6.41 4.79 -1.23
CA ASP A 20 -6.27 4.06 0.02
C ASP A 20 -7.50 3.20 0.35
N ARG A 21 -8.71 3.65 0.03
CA ARG A 21 -9.94 2.85 0.21
C ARG A 21 -9.98 1.61 -0.67
N GLU A 22 -9.41 1.66 -1.86
CA GLU A 22 -9.27 0.48 -2.72
C GLU A 22 -8.33 -0.55 -2.06
N ASN A 23 -7.23 -0.10 -1.45
CA ASN A 23 -6.34 -0.99 -0.68
C ASN A 23 -7.04 -1.55 0.57
N TYR A 24 -7.79 -0.72 1.30
CA TYR A 24 -8.50 -1.16 2.52
C TYR A 24 -9.70 -2.05 2.23
N PHE A 25 -10.24 -2.09 1.02
CA PHE A 25 -11.47 -2.83 0.71
C PHE A 25 -11.40 -4.29 1.18
N PHE A 26 -10.35 -5.01 0.78
CA PHE A 26 -10.20 -6.42 1.14
C PHE A 26 -9.93 -6.62 2.63
N ILE A 27 -9.22 -5.68 3.26
CA ILE A 27 -8.89 -5.74 4.68
C ILE A 27 -10.13 -5.41 5.51
N ASP A 28 -10.96 -4.44 5.10
CA ASP A 28 -12.24 -4.12 5.76
C ASP A 28 -13.15 -5.35 5.79
N VAL A 29 -13.26 -6.08 4.68
CA VAL A 29 -14.07 -7.30 4.62
C VAL A 29 -13.51 -8.38 5.53
N GLN A 30 -12.21 -8.68 5.45
CA GLN A 30 -11.60 -9.78 6.22
C GLN A 30 -11.44 -9.47 7.72
N ALA A 31 -11.14 -8.23 8.09
CA ALA A 31 -10.86 -7.82 9.45
C ALA A 31 -12.08 -7.29 10.20
N ARG A 32 -13.09 -6.72 9.49
CA ARG A 32 -14.31 -6.20 10.11
C ARG A 32 -15.57 -7.00 9.77
N GLY A 33 -15.50 -7.88 8.78
CA GLY A 33 -16.59 -8.80 8.45
C GLY A 33 -17.77 -8.14 7.73
N TYR A 34 -17.55 -7.02 7.03
CA TYR A 34 -18.60 -6.39 6.24
C TYR A 34 -18.04 -5.61 5.06
N TYR A 35 -18.84 -5.50 4.00
CA TYR A 35 -18.53 -4.64 2.86
C TYR A 35 -18.73 -3.15 3.23
N PRO A 36 -17.70 -2.30 3.11
CA PRO A 36 -17.79 -0.91 3.51
C PRO A 36 -18.67 -0.09 2.55
N ASN A 37 -19.31 0.97 3.06
CA ASN A 37 -20.24 1.78 2.29
C ASN A 37 -19.63 2.45 1.05
N TYR A 38 -18.33 2.80 1.09
CA TYR A 38 -17.67 3.38 -0.08
C TYR A 38 -17.61 2.38 -1.25
N ALA A 39 -17.44 1.08 -0.98
CA ALA A 39 -17.42 0.03 -1.99
C ALA A 39 -18.83 -0.20 -2.55
N LYS A 40 -19.83 -0.33 -1.67
CA LYS A 40 -21.25 -0.44 -2.07
C LYS A 40 -21.68 0.71 -2.98
N LYS A 41 -21.31 1.95 -2.62
CA LYS A 41 -21.58 3.14 -3.44
C LYS A 41 -20.80 3.17 -4.76
N LYS A 42 -19.60 2.58 -4.80
CA LYS A 42 -18.84 2.42 -6.06
C LYS A 42 -19.56 1.45 -7.01
N TRP A 43 -20.02 0.31 -6.51
CA TRP A 43 -20.77 -0.67 -7.30
C TRP A 43 -22.09 -0.12 -7.82
N GLU A 44 -22.87 0.55 -6.96
CA GLU A 44 -24.12 1.21 -7.34
C GLU A 44 -23.90 2.19 -8.51
N ARG A 45 -22.87 3.04 -8.44
CA ARG A 45 -22.52 3.98 -9.53
C ARG A 45 -22.06 3.27 -10.81
N ALA A 46 -21.48 2.09 -10.70
CA ALA A 46 -21.02 1.28 -11.82
C ALA A 46 -22.12 0.37 -12.38
N GLY A 47 -23.32 0.36 -11.79
CA GLY A 47 -24.38 -0.59 -12.16
C GLY A 47 -24.00 -2.05 -11.86
N ILE A 48 -23.09 -2.27 -10.90
CA ILE A 48 -22.68 -3.60 -10.47
C ILE A 48 -23.59 -4.03 -9.33
N GLU A 49 -24.31 -5.13 -9.55
CA GLU A 49 -25.09 -5.81 -8.54
C GLU A 49 -24.37 -7.10 -8.15
N ILE A 50 -24.21 -7.31 -6.84
CA ILE A 50 -23.58 -8.51 -6.30
C ILE A 50 -24.65 -9.22 -5.48
N GLU A 51 -24.97 -10.44 -5.88
CA GLU A 51 -25.84 -11.31 -5.10
C GLU A 51 -25.13 -11.70 -3.80
N MET A 52 -25.79 -11.43 -2.67
CA MET A 52 -25.31 -11.76 -1.33
C MET A 52 -26.49 -12.30 -0.54
N THR A 53 -26.32 -13.47 0.07
CA THR A 53 -27.30 -14.01 0.99
C THR A 53 -27.09 -13.47 2.41
N ASP A 54 -28.10 -13.55 3.26
CA ASP A 54 -27.95 -13.24 4.68
C ASP A 54 -26.92 -14.17 5.36
N GLU A 55 -26.79 -15.41 4.86
CA GLU A 55 -25.80 -16.38 5.33
C GLU A 55 -24.37 -15.94 5.00
N ASP A 56 -24.10 -15.44 3.79
CA ASP A 56 -22.79 -14.90 3.42
C ASP A 56 -22.38 -13.73 4.32
N LEU A 57 -23.32 -12.81 4.57
CA LEU A 57 -23.09 -11.64 5.41
C LEU A 57 -22.87 -12.03 6.88
N ALA A 58 -23.55 -13.05 7.37
CA ALA A 58 -23.33 -13.61 8.70
C ALA A 58 -21.93 -14.25 8.80
N LEU A 59 -21.54 -15.07 7.82
CA LEU A 59 -20.23 -15.73 7.78
C LEU A 59 -19.07 -14.73 7.82
N LEU A 60 -19.14 -13.66 7.02
CA LEU A 60 -18.12 -12.60 7.04
C LEU A 60 -17.99 -11.96 8.43
N LYS A 61 -19.12 -11.69 9.08
CA LYS A 61 -19.17 -11.02 10.38
C LYS A 61 -18.66 -11.90 11.52
N GLU A 62 -18.97 -13.19 11.48
CA GLU A 62 -18.60 -14.16 12.52
C GLU A 62 -17.15 -14.66 12.40
N HIS A 63 -16.56 -14.60 11.21
CA HIS A 63 -15.26 -15.20 10.92
C HIS A 63 -14.22 -14.17 10.42
N THR A 64 -13.96 -13.12 11.21
CA THR A 64 -12.88 -12.16 10.91
C THR A 64 -11.50 -12.71 11.27
N VAL A 65 -10.46 -12.28 10.55
CA VAL A 65 -9.07 -12.68 10.78
C VAL A 65 -8.54 -12.22 12.16
N ASP A 66 -7.60 -12.98 12.75
CA ASP A 66 -6.99 -12.64 14.05
C ASP A 66 -5.93 -11.54 13.96
N PHE A 67 -5.25 -11.45 12.82
CA PHE A 67 -4.19 -10.47 12.54
C PHE A 67 -4.27 -10.00 11.09
N ILE A 68 -3.63 -8.88 10.78
CA ILE A 68 -3.53 -8.36 9.41
C ILE A 68 -2.13 -8.61 8.91
N SER A 69 -2.02 -9.49 7.91
CA SER A 69 -0.79 -9.62 7.13
C SER A 69 -0.74 -8.60 6.01
N PHE A 70 0.44 -8.03 5.77
CA PHE A 70 0.63 -7.13 4.64
C PHE A 70 2.06 -7.13 4.11
N SER A 71 2.20 -6.79 2.83
CA SER A 71 3.47 -6.55 2.16
C SER A 71 3.75 -5.04 2.11
N TYR A 72 5.01 -4.65 2.27
CA TYR A 72 5.45 -3.27 2.06
C TYR A 72 6.74 -3.21 1.25
N TYR A 73 6.75 -2.36 0.23
CA TYR A 73 7.93 -2.08 -0.59
C TYR A 73 8.12 -0.58 -0.80
N SER A 74 7.03 0.15 -1.02
CA SER A 74 7.03 1.60 -1.21
C SER A 74 5.69 2.25 -0.83
N SER A 75 5.73 3.55 -0.57
CA SER A 75 4.58 4.44 -0.63
C SER A 75 4.27 4.85 -2.07
N ARG A 76 3.16 5.57 -2.27
CA ARG A 76 2.72 6.06 -3.59
C ARG A 76 2.28 7.51 -3.49
N VAL A 77 2.21 8.19 -4.61
CA VAL A 77 1.69 9.57 -4.69
C VAL A 77 0.43 9.59 -5.54
N ALA A 78 -0.61 10.23 -5.03
CA ALA A 78 -1.90 10.45 -5.69
C ALA A 78 -2.08 11.94 -6.05
N SER A 79 -2.63 12.20 -7.22
CA SER A 79 -3.00 13.55 -7.66
C SER A 79 -4.38 13.52 -8.27
N GLY A 80 -5.24 14.46 -7.90
CA GLY A 80 -6.55 14.66 -8.54
C GLY A 80 -6.45 15.57 -9.77
N ASP A 81 -5.25 15.98 -10.18
CA ASP A 81 -5.02 16.73 -11.43
C ASP A 81 -4.98 15.80 -12.64
N PRO A 82 -5.88 15.93 -13.63
CA PRO A 82 -5.83 15.17 -14.87
C PRO A 82 -4.47 15.25 -15.59
N ALA A 83 -3.84 16.43 -15.58
CA ALA A 83 -2.55 16.62 -16.25
C ALA A 83 -1.41 15.83 -15.58
N GLU A 84 -1.47 15.62 -14.27
CA GLU A 84 -0.49 14.76 -13.57
C GLU A 84 -0.79 13.28 -13.81
N LYS A 85 -2.07 12.89 -13.86
CA LYS A 85 -2.47 11.49 -14.17
C LYS A 85 -2.07 11.08 -15.59
N GLU A 86 -2.24 11.96 -16.56
CA GLU A 86 -1.89 11.70 -17.97
C GLU A 86 -0.40 11.44 -18.18
N LYS A 87 0.48 12.12 -17.42
CA LYS A 87 1.93 11.88 -17.47
C LYS A 87 2.32 10.45 -17.08
N THR A 88 1.48 9.79 -16.28
CA THR A 88 1.70 8.41 -15.82
C THR A 88 0.91 7.35 -16.61
N ALA A 89 -0.13 7.76 -17.34
CA ALA A 89 -1.11 6.86 -17.95
C ALA A 89 -0.56 5.90 -19.04
N GLY A 90 0.62 6.19 -19.61
CA GLY A 90 1.24 5.39 -20.67
C GLY A 90 2.22 4.31 -20.20
N ASN A 91 2.51 4.22 -18.91
CA ASN A 91 3.52 3.32 -18.39
C ASN A 91 2.92 2.47 -17.27
N ILE A 92 2.89 1.16 -17.47
CA ILE A 92 2.22 0.16 -16.61
C ILE A 92 2.69 0.27 -15.14
N PHE A 93 3.90 0.84 -14.92
CA PHE A 93 4.49 1.04 -13.60
C PHE A 93 4.67 2.50 -13.19
N ALA A 94 4.28 3.48 -14.02
CA ALA A 94 4.46 4.88 -13.64
C ALA A 94 3.40 5.27 -12.62
N SER A 95 3.87 5.52 -11.40
CA SER A 95 3.18 6.35 -10.41
C SER A 95 3.86 7.71 -10.37
N ILE A 96 3.15 8.72 -9.84
CA ILE A 96 3.75 10.03 -9.61
C ILE A 96 4.93 9.83 -8.65
N LYS A 97 6.13 10.31 -9.05
CA LYS A 97 7.32 10.19 -8.22
C LYS A 97 7.26 11.19 -7.07
N ASN A 98 7.58 10.75 -5.86
CA ASN A 98 7.81 11.66 -4.75
C ASN A 98 9.22 12.26 -4.92
N PRO A 99 9.37 13.57 -5.13
CA PRO A 99 10.68 14.17 -5.33
C PRO A 99 11.56 14.16 -4.07
N TYR A 100 11.01 13.77 -2.93
CA TYR A 100 11.71 13.68 -1.64
C TYR A 100 12.22 12.28 -1.31
N LEU A 101 11.97 11.28 -2.16
CA LEU A 101 12.38 9.90 -1.94
C LEU A 101 13.43 9.48 -2.97
N ASP A 102 14.41 8.72 -2.48
CA ASP A 102 15.32 7.98 -3.35
C ASP A 102 14.57 6.87 -4.07
N ALA A 103 15.13 6.40 -5.19
CA ALA A 103 14.56 5.29 -5.96
C ALA A 103 15.63 4.24 -6.28
N SER A 104 15.22 2.98 -6.31
CA SER A 104 16.04 1.89 -6.81
C SER A 104 16.32 2.05 -8.32
N GLU A 105 17.22 1.23 -8.85
CA GLU A 105 17.50 1.15 -10.29
C GLU A 105 16.26 0.80 -11.13
N TRP A 106 15.29 0.11 -10.52
CA TRP A 106 14.00 -0.23 -11.11
C TRP A 106 12.96 0.90 -10.99
N GLY A 107 13.34 2.05 -10.42
CA GLY A 107 12.46 3.20 -10.20
C GLY A 107 11.51 3.05 -9.00
N TRP A 108 11.71 2.05 -8.13
CA TRP A 108 10.90 1.86 -6.93
C TRP A 108 11.35 2.82 -5.85
N GLN A 109 10.43 3.60 -5.31
CA GLN A 109 10.74 4.58 -4.28
C GLN A 109 11.04 3.90 -2.95
N ILE A 110 12.12 4.30 -2.29
CA ILE A 110 12.57 3.75 -1.02
C ILE A 110 12.05 4.66 0.09
N ASP A 111 11.16 4.13 0.93
CA ASP A 111 10.46 4.93 1.94
C ASP A 111 10.28 4.20 3.28
N PRO A 112 11.32 4.17 4.12
CA PRO A 112 11.23 3.54 5.44
C PRO A 112 10.19 4.21 6.35
N LEU A 113 10.03 5.54 6.27
CA LEU A 113 9.03 6.24 7.07
C LEU A 113 7.61 5.90 6.61
N GLY A 114 7.40 5.71 5.30
CA GLY A 114 6.14 5.23 4.77
C GLY A 114 5.76 3.84 5.22
N PHE A 115 6.74 3.00 5.55
CA PHE A 115 6.47 1.72 6.20
C PHE A 115 5.87 1.91 7.59
N ARG A 116 6.45 2.79 8.40
CA ARG A 116 5.92 3.16 9.71
C ARG A 116 4.52 3.78 9.63
N ILE A 117 4.32 4.71 8.70
CA ILE A 117 3.00 5.32 8.44
C ILE A 117 1.96 4.25 8.10
N THR A 118 2.34 3.25 7.28
CA THR A 118 1.45 2.14 6.91
C THR A 118 1.09 1.29 8.14
N LEU A 119 2.07 0.93 8.97
CA LEU A 119 1.86 0.20 10.23
C LEU A 119 0.86 0.93 11.14
N ASN A 120 1.11 2.21 11.41
CA ASN A 120 0.22 3.03 12.24
C ASN A 120 -1.19 3.11 11.67
N SER A 121 -1.31 3.34 10.36
CA SER A 121 -2.61 3.51 9.73
C SER A 121 -3.46 2.25 9.74
N ILE A 122 -2.84 1.07 9.52
CA ILE A 122 -3.54 -0.21 9.62
C ILE A 122 -3.91 -0.49 11.08
N TRP A 123 -3.00 -0.27 12.03
CA TRP A 123 -3.29 -0.44 13.45
C TRP A 123 -4.45 0.47 13.88
N ASP A 124 -4.34 1.78 13.68
CA ASP A 124 -5.36 2.77 14.06
C ASP A 124 -6.74 2.44 13.48
N ARG A 125 -6.76 1.86 12.27
CA ARG A 125 -8.01 1.46 11.61
C ARG A 125 -8.62 0.17 12.17
N TYR A 126 -7.82 -0.84 12.50
CA TYR A 126 -8.33 -2.19 12.76
C TYR A 126 -8.08 -2.71 14.18
N GLN A 127 -7.08 -2.18 14.89
CA GLN A 127 -6.69 -2.57 16.24
C GLN A 127 -6.49 -4.10 16.38
N LYS A 128 -5.93 -4.71 15.32
CA LYS A 128 -5.53 -6.12 15.27
C LYS A 128 -4.02 -6.23 15.11
N PRO A 129 -3.37 -7.27 15.68
CA PRO A 129 -1.96 -7.52 15.48
C PRO A 129 -1.57 -7.47 14.01
N LEU A 130 -0.38 -6.93 13.72
CA LEU A 130 0.12 -6.79 12.36
C LEU A 130 1.25 -7.79 12.12
N PHE A 131 1.26 -8.40 10.93
CA PHE A 131 2.33 -9.29 10.52
C PHE A 131 2.86 -8.89 9.14
N VAL A 132 4.11 -8.42 9.10
CA VAL A 132 4.79 -8.09 7.85
C VAL A 132 5.20 -9.39 7.19
N ILE A 133 4.53 -9.77 6.09
CA ILE A 133 4.80 -11.02 5.38
C ILE A 133 5.86 -10.84 4.29
N GLU A 134 6.01 -9.62 3.76
CA GLU A 134 7.00 -9.31 2.74
C GLU A 134 7.50 -7.87 2.87
N ASN A 135 8.82 -7.72 2.91
CA ASN A 135 9.55 -6.47 2.72
C ASN A 135 10.98 -6.81 2.27
N GLY A 136 11.47 -6.15 1.22
CA GLY A 136 12.80 -6.42 0.69
C GLY A 136 13.15 -5.59 -0.53
N LEU A 137 14.40 -5.69 -0.96
CA LEU A 137 14.93 -4.97 -2.12
C LEU A 137 15.45 -5.95 -3.17
N GLY A 138 14.79 -5.95 -4.33
CA GLY A 138 15.30 -6.58 -5.53
C GLY A 138 16.31 -5.68 -6.24
N ALA A 139 17.48 -6.23 -6.55
CA ALA A 139 18.57 -5.56 -7.26
C ALA A 139 19.42 -6.61 -7.97
N VAL A 140 20.32 -6.18 -8.86
CA VAL A 140 21.24 -7.08 -9.56
C VAL A 140 22.46 -7.36 -8.68
N ASP A 141 22.57 -8.59 -8.20
CA ASP A 141 23.73 -9.07 -7.46
C ASP A 141 24.86 -9.49 -8.42
N THR A 142 26.08 -8.99 -8.18
CA THR A 142 27.26 -9.35 -8.97
C THR A 142 28.29 -10.03 -8.07
N PRO A 143 28.56 -11.34 -8.24
CA PRO A 143 29.58 -12.03 -7.46
C PRO A 143 31.00 -11.67 -7.94
N ASP A 144 31.94 -11.61 -7.00
CA ASP A 144 33.38 -11.50 -7.29
C ASP A 144 33.99 -12.85 -7.75
N GLU A 145 35.31 -12.88 -7.99
CA GLU A 145 36.03 -14.08 -8.42
C GLU A 145 35.94 -15.25 -7.42
N ASN A 146 35.63 -14.98 -6.15
CA ASN A 146 35.47 -15.96 -5.08
C ASN A 146 34.00 -16.30 -4.81
N GLY A 147 33.06 -15.70 -5.54
CA GLY A 147 31.62 -15.88 -5.35
C GLY A 147 31.01 -15.01 -4.25
N TYR A 148 31.75 -14.05 -3.69
CA TYR A 148 31.23 -13.11 -2.71
C TYR A 148 30.37 -12.04 -3.40
N VAL A 149 29.22 -11.71 -2.82
CA VAL A 149 28.32 -10.66 -3.30
C VAL A 149 28.32 -9.53 -2.27
N GLU A 150 28.77 -8.35 -2.66
CA GLU A 150 28.71 -7.14 -1.83
C GLU A 150 27.32 -6.49 -1.96
N ASP A 151 26.38 -6.88 -1.10
CA ASP A 151 24.99 -6.41 -1.14
C ASP A 151 24.62 -5.40 -0.03
N ASP A 152 25.56 -4.53 0.32
CA ASP A 152 25.36 -3.50 1.36
C ASP A 152 24.13 -2.62 1.11
N TYR A 153 23.76 -2.39 -0.14
CA TYR A 153 22.55 -1.66 -0.51
C TYR A 153 21.27 -2.37 0.00
N ARG A 154 21.25 -3.71 0.02
CA ARG A 154 20.13 -4.52 0.52
C ARG A 154 20.13 -4.54 2.04
N ILE A 155 21.30 -4.69 2.65
CA ILE A 155 21.46 -4.60 4.10
C ILE A 155 20.97 -3.24 4.59
N ASP A 156 21.32 -2.16 3.91
CA ASP A 156 20.92 -0.82 4.28
C ASP A 156 19.41 -0.59 4.13
N TYR A 157 18.81 -1.01 3.01
CA TYR A 157 17.36 -0.98 2.84
C TYR A 157 16.62 -1.66 4.00
N LEU A 158 16.99 -2.91 4.31
CA LEU A 158 16.35 -3.69 5.37
C LEU A 158 16.58 -3.04 6.75
N ARG A 159 17.80 -2.57 7.02
CA ARG A 159 18.15 -1.87 8.26
C ARG A 159 17.25 -0.66 8.46
N GLN A 160 17.12 0.21 7.46
CA GLN A 160 16.30 1.42 7.57
C GLN A 160 14.82 1.08 7.85
N HIS A 161 14.26 0.07 7.18
CA HIS A 161 12.85 -0.32 7.38
C HIS A 161 12.62 -0.97 8.76
N VAL A 162 13.55 -1.82 9.23
CA VAL A 162 13.48 -2.40 10.59
C VAL A 162 13.60 -1.32 11.67
N LEU A 163 14.46 -0.32 11.46
CA LEU A 163 14.58 0.82 12.37
C LEU A 163 13.27 1.62 12.43
N ALA A 164 12.68 1.95 11.28
CA ALA A 164 11.42 2.67 11.21
C ALA A 164 10.25 1.88 11.84
N MET A 165 10.24 0.55 11.71
CA MET A 165 9.24 -0.30 12.37
C MET A 165 9.34 -0.24 13.90
N ARG A 166 10.56 -0.16 14.45
CA ARG A 166 10.83 -0.24 15.89
C ARG A 166 10.55 1.05 16.66
N ASP A 167 10.77 2.21 16.05
CA ASP A 167 10.67 3.54 16.68
C ASP A 167 9.31 3.78 17.39
#